data_AF-A0A0U5GR92-F1
#
_entry.id   AF-A0A0U5GR92-F1
#
_cell.length_a   1.000
_cell.length_b   1.000
_cell.length_c   1.000
_cell.angle_alpha   90.00
_cell.angle_beta   90.00
_cell.angle_gamma   90.00
#
_symmetry.space_group_name_H-M   'P 1'
#
loop_
_entity.id
_entity.type
_entity.pdbx_description
1 polymer ?
#
loop_
_entity_poly.entity_id
_entity_poly.type
_entity_poly.pdbx_seq_one_letter_code
_entity_poly.pdbx_strand_id
1 'polypeptide(L)'
;MLYLVAEFASVTLAEIESNTAHPAMPAIADVLTLTNAKYTRRVYKLRDKAFEFVLQRVRETNEAIATRLQADFRRIRCIYSPKIPRRFDSARETDFETSLKHSRKYLRNAKLDTPPAAPTIPFRPNHSRRRQKQINGLFRLKDDETESLVDFEMWVDAELQNWCSTAQPLDKACCGLAELIGTYSRYASKKYARIPELTSLMLLVILECWVSLDKLCVQVCGSLAKFSPELPKNLLQHLLLPRRREMIRAQAVEEYIASRLDGSSSDASIFEDPGSHTFAALFFKASRKCRSQRAKIVENFQKERDDRQRRCKDLSQKHENLLNEASKLSHDTDEDEDGSHLPYCRKCQLQQDAARLSIGIHEWPLPDDEDLVENVVFELTCPEWFAQWRDVTWMILDDYGRSQTSESARMEVNLLEYPALREYHDSRPRRLTLASATKSWVDSHFSTQRIPVGPEQIVVSSGLHFCLWDTKKEAWVKDRRNTSSPSFKQLCTFYLNATAYAGLQYAVETSHHNQNQIIAEQRTY
;
A
#
# COMPACT_ATOMS: atom_id res chain seq x y z
N MET A 1 61.59 5.05 -0.02
CA MET A 1 60.45 5.49 -0.86
C MET A 1 59.65 6.62 -0.20
N LEU A 2 59.06 6.45 0.99
CA LEU A 2 58.27 7.53 1.65
C LEU A 2 59.07 8.84 1.83
N TYR A 3 60.34 8.72 2.25
CA TYR A 3 61.28 9.85 2.36
C TYR A 3 61.52 10.57 1.02
N LEU A 4 61.82 9.83 -0.05
CA LEU A 4 62.02 10.40 -1.39
C LEU A 4 60.77 11.10 -1.93
N VAL A 5 59.59 10.55 -1.63
CA VAL A 5 58.32 11.18 -2.02
C VAL A 5 58.06 12.44 -1.19
N ALA A 6 58.44 12.48 0.09
CA ALA A 6 58.37 13.68 0.93
C ALA A 6 59.37 14.77 0.46
N GLU A 7 60.59 14.39 0.07
CA GLU A 7 61.55 15.32 -0.55
C GLU A 7 61.01 15.90 -1.87
N PHE A 8 60.43 15.05 -2.72
CA PHE A 8 59.85 15.52 -3.97
C PHE A 8 58.71 16.53 -3.73
N ALA A 9 57.85 16.27 -2.73
CA ALA A 9 56.80 17.21 -2.35
C ALA A 9 57.37 18.52 -1.78
N SER A 10 58.39 18.46 -0.93
CA SER A 10 59.09 19.64 -0.40
C SER A 10 59.71 20.48 -1.51
N VAL A 11 60.30 19.85 -2.53
CA VAL A 11 60.87 20.53 -3.70
C VAL A 11 59.76 21.16 -4.56
N THR A 12 58.68 20.43 -4.85
CA THR A 12 57.53 21.03 -5.56
C THR A 12 56.89 22.18 -4.80
N LEU A 13 56.85 22.14 -3.46
CA LEU A 13 56.37 23.27 -2.64
C LEU A 13 57.27 24.50 -2.83
N ALA A 14 58.59 24.33 -2.82
CA ALA A 14 59.54 25.42 -3.05
C ALA A 14 59.49 25.97 -4.50
N GLU A 15 59.26 25.11 -5.49
CA GLU A 15 59.05 25.51 -6.89
C GLU A 15 57.73 26.26 -7.07
N ILE A 16 56.65 25.85 -6.39
CA ILE A 16 55.36 26.56 -6.38
C ILE A 16 55.46 27.92 -5.68
N GLU A 17 56.34 28.08 -4.71
CA GLU A 17 56.58 29.35 -4.01
C GLU A 17 57.42 30.34 -4.82
N SER A 18 58.32 29.85 -5.68
CA SER A 18 59.22 30.69 -6.51
C SER A 18 58.62 31.09 -7.86
N ASN A 19 57.60 30.38 -8.35
CA ASN A 19 57.00 30.65 -9.65
C ASN A 19 55.78 31.59 -9.53
N THR A 20 55.96 32.85 -9.95
CA THR A 20 54.90 33.90 -9.93
C THR A 20 53.93 33.80 -11.12
N ALA A 21 54.17 32.89 -12.07
CA ALA A 21 53.26 32.63 -13.18
C ALA A 21 52.17 31.64 -12.77
N HIS A 22 50.95 32.16 -12.58
CA HIS A 22 49.75 31.42 -12.14
C HIS A 22 49.49 30.09 -12.88
N PRO A 23 49.60 28.92 -12.23
CA PRO A 23 48.72 27.80 -12.51
C PRO A 23 47.39 28.03 -11.79
N ALA A 24 46.29 27.49 -12.30
CA ALA A 24 44.97 27.65 -11.69
C ALA A 24 44.98 27.15 -10.23
N MET A 25 44.90 28.08 -9.28
CA MET A 25 44.94 27.85 -7.82
C MET A 25 44.12 26.66 -7.29
N PRO A 26 42.93 26.32 -7.84
CA PRO A 26 42.16 25.17 -7.38
C PRO A 26 42.88 23.82 -7.56
N ALA A 27 43.58 23.64 -8.69
CA ALA A 27 44.24 22.38 -9.01
C ALA A 27 45.43 22.08 -8.09
N ILE A 28 46.11 23.12 -7.59
CA ILE A 28 47.26 22.99 -6.68
C ILE A 28 46.79 22.61 -5.27
N ALA A 29 45.71 23.23 -4.78
CA ALA A 29 45.16 22.96 -3.45
C ALA A 29 44.68 21.50 -3.31
N ASP A 30 44.05 20.96 -4.36
CA ASP A 30 43.59 19.56 -4.40
C ASP A 30 44.77 18.58 -4.37
N VAL A 31 45.82 18.86 -5.14
CA VAL A 31 47.05 18.05 -5.16
C VAL A 31 47.73 18.04 -3.79
N LEU A 32 47.85 19.20 -3.14
CA LEU A 32 48.44 19.31 -1.80
C LEU A 32 47.61 18.56 -0.75
N THR A 33 46.28 18.66 -0.82
CA THR A 33 45.36 17.97 0.09
C THR A 33 45.45 16.45 -0.06
N LEU A 34 45.44 15.96 -1.30
CA LEU A 34 45.60 14.53 -1.61
C LEU A 34 46.96 14.00 -1.16
N THR A 35 48.00 14.80 -1.31
CA THR A 35 49.37 14.45 -0.91
C THR A 35 49.48 14.32 0.61
N ASN A 36 48.96 15.29 1.36
CA ASN A 36 48.91 15.24 2.83
C ASN A 36 48.11 14.03 3.35
N ALA A 37 46.95 13.73 2.74
CA ALA A 37 46.15 12.57 3.09
C ALA A 37 46.88 11.23 2.82
N LYS A 38 47.61 11.14 1.71
CA LYS A 38 48.41 9.96 1.37
C LYS A 38 49.58 9.75 2.33
N TYR A 39 50.29 10.81 2.71
CA TYR A 39 51.37 10.71 3.70
C TYR A 39 50.86 10.27 5.06
N THR A 40 49.81 10.92 5.55
CA THR A 40 49.20 10.59 6.85
C THR A 40 48.74 9.13 6.88
N ARG A 41 48.06 8.67 5.82
CA ARG A 41 47.62 7.27 5.71
C ARG A 41 48.79 6.29 5.61
N ARG A 42 49.89 6.67 4.95
CA ARG A 42 51.06 5.79 4.79
C ARG A 42 51.88 5.69 6.07
N VAL A 43 52.05 6.78 6.80
CA VAL A 43 52.63 6.77 8.15
C VAL A 43 51.80 5.88 9.08
N TYR A 44 50.49 6.05 9.09
CA TYR A 44 49.58 5.21 9.87
C TYR A 44 49.71 3.71 9.54
N LYS A 45 49.84 3.37 8.26
CA LYS A 45 50.03 1.97 7.82
C LYS A 45 51.39 1.39 8.23
N LEU A 46 52.42 2.22 8.32
CA LEU A 46 53.78 1.77 8.66
C LEU A 46 53.96 1.55 10.16
N ARG A 47 53.15 2.19 11.02
CA ARG A 47 53.26 2.09 12.49
C ARG A 47 54.72 2.26 12.93
N ASP A 48 55.24 1.33 13.73
CA ASP A 48 56.59 1.36 14.31
C ASP A 48 57.69 0.96 13.32
N LYS A 49 57.35 0.67 12.06
CA LYS A 49 58.29 0.24 11.01
C LYS A 49 58.90 1.40 10.22
N ALA A 50 58.53 2.64 10.54
CA ALA A 50 59.08 3.83 9.90
C ALA A 50 60.27 4.36 10.70
N PHE A 51 61.38 4.66 10.03
CA PHE A 51 62.53 5.31 10.67
C PHE A 51 62.18 6.73 11.12
N GLU A 52 62.70 7.13 12.28
CA GLU A 52 62.40 8.42 12.92
C GLU A 52 62.66 9.62 11.99
N PHE A 53 63.77 9.62 11.26
CA PHE A 53 64.10 10.70 10.32
C PHE A 53 63.07 10.84 9.17
N VAL A 54 62.39 9.74 8.80
CA VAL A 54 61.33 9.75 7.77
C VAL A 54 60.05 10.33 8.36
N LEU A 55 59.73 9.98 9.61
CA LEU A 55 58.57 10.53 10.33
C LEU A 55 58.74 12.03 10.55
N GLN A 56 59.94 12.47 10.93
CA GLN A 56 60.27 13.88 11.07
C GLN A 56 60.09 14.64 9.75
N ARG A 57 60.65 14.13 8.64
CA ARG A 57 60.52 14.79 7.34
C ARG A 57 59.08 14.85 6.82
N VAL A 58 58.30 13.80 7.03
CA VAL A 58 56.87 13.80 6.69
C VAL A 58 56.09 14.79 7.53
N ARG A 59 56.42 14.93 8.83
CA ARG A 59 55.81 15.92 9.72
C ARG A 59 56.08 17.34 9.23
N GLU A 60 57.33 17.69 8.97
CA GLU A 60 57.73 18.99 8.43
C GLU A 60 57.00 19.31 7.12
N THR A 61 56.92 18.32 6.21
CA THR A 61 56.23 18.48 4.92
C THR A 61 54.73 18.70 5.11
N ASN A 62 54.08 17.94 6.00
CA ASN A 62 52.66 18.11 6.29
C ASN A 62 52.36 19.46 6.95
N GLU A 63 53.21 19.95 7.84
CA GLU A 63 53.11 21.27 8.46
C GLU A 63 53.26 22.40 7.42
N ALA A 64 54.20 22.27 6.48
CA ALA A 64 54.37 23.21 5.37
C ALA A 64 53.13 23.22 4.46
N ILE A 65 52.61 22.05 4.08
CA ILE A 65 51.36 21.93 3.29
C ILE A 65 50.19 22.59 4.01
N ALA A 66 50.02 22.31 5.31
CA ALA A 66 48.93 22.88 6.11
C ALA A 66 49.02 24.41 6.19
N THR A 67 50.23 24.94 6.40
CA THR A 67 50.49 26.38 6.45
C THR A 67 50.12 27.05 5.11
N ARG A 68 50.51 26.43 4.00
CA ARG A 68 50.18 26.94 2.65
C ARG A 68 48.67 26.91 2.37
N LEU A 69 48.01 25.79 2.63
CA LEU A 69 46.56 25.67 2.44
C LEU A 69 45.78 26.68 3.29
N GLN A 70 46.23 26.96 4.52
CA GLN A 70 45.64 28.01 5.36
C GLN A 70 45.84 29.41 4.78
N ALA A 71 47.03 29.71 4.23
CA ALA A 71 47.30 30.99 3.58
C ALA A 71 46.41 31.18 2.34
N ASP A 72 46.29 30.14 1.50
CA ASP A 72 45.43 30.14 0.32
C ASP A 72 43.95 30.32 0.72
N PHE A 73 43.49 29.60 1.75
CA PHE A 73 42.14 29.74 2.28
C PHE A 73 41.86 31.15 2.79
N ARG A 74 42.79 31.77 3.54
CA ARG A 74 42.67 33.16 4.00
C ARG A 74 42.58 34.14 2.82
N ARG A 75 43.39 33.93 1.78
CA ARG A 75 43.38 34.77 0.57
C ARG A 75 42.05 34.67 -0.18
N ILE A 76 41.56 33.45 -0.40
CA ILE A 76 40.24 33.20 -1.02
C ILE A 76 39.15 33.85 -0.17
N ARG A 77 39.19 33.68 1.16
CA ARG A 77 38.22 34.31 2.06
C ARG A 77 38.26 35.83 1.97
N CYS A 78 39.42 36.46 1.83
CA CYS A 78 39.51 37.91 1.64
C CYS A 78 38.97 38.39 0.28
N ILE A 79 39.23 37.64 -0.80
CA ILE A 79 38.76 37.97 -2.15
C ILE A 79 37.25 37.78 -2.28
N TYR A 80 36.73 36.70 -1.70
CA TYR A 80 35.33 36.26 -1.84
C TYR A 80 34.49 36.46 -0.57
N SER A 81 34.92 37.32 0.37
CA SER A 81 34.00 37.75 1.44
C SER A 81 33.06 38.78 0.85
N PRO A 82 31.79 38.43 0.56
CA PRO A 82 30.84 39.46 0.16
C PRO A 82 30.71 40.43 1.32
N LYS A 83 31.03 41.71 1.07
CA LYS A 83 30.64 42.78 1.98
C LYS A 83 29.13 42.95 1.84
N ILE A 84 28.37 42.14 2.57
CA ILE A 84 26.92 42.30 2.65
C ILE A 84 26.68 43.62 3.39
N PRO A 85 26.07 44.63 2.75
CA PRO A 85 25.73 45.88 3.42
C PRO A 85 24.84 45.56 4.63
N ARG A 86 25.23 46.04 5.82
CA ARG A 86 24.41 45.84 7.05
C ARG A 86 23.09 46.62 7.00
N ARG A 87 22.98 47.56 6.07
CA ARG A 87 21.76 48.25 5.67
C ARG A 87 21.76 48.38 4.17
N PHE A 88 20.63 48.05 3.55
CA PHE A 88 20.29 48.52 2.23
C PHE A 88 19.70 49.91 2.44
N ASP A 89 20.37 50.96 1.95
CA ASP A 89 19.79 52.30 1.95
C ASP A 89 18.54 52.29 1.05
N SER A 90 17.61 53.23 1.29
CA SER A 90 16.48 53.45 0.38
C SER A 90 16.99 53.66 -1.05
N ALA A 91 16.38 52.98 -2.02
CA ALA A 91 16.77 53.08 -3.42
C ALA A 91 16.84 54.56 -3.85
N ARG A 92 17.98 54.96 -4.42
CA ARG A 92 18.16 56.31 -4.95
C ARG A 92 17.46 56.39 -6.30
N GLU A 93 17.04 57.58 -6.73
CA GLU A 93 16.44 57.76 -8.06
C GLU A 93 17.33 57.19 -9.18
N THR A 94 18.64 57.32 -9.03
CA THR A 94 19.64 56.77 -9.96
C THR A 94 19.67 55.24 -10.02
N ASP A 95 19.20 54.54 -8.99
CA ASP A 95 19.09 53.06 -8.99
C ASP A 95 17.92 52.60 -9.88
N PHE A 96 16.97 53.49 -10.21
CA PHE A 96 15.90 53.26 -11.18
C PHE A 96 16.27 53.74 -12.59
N GLU A 97 17.42 54.39 -12.77
CA GLU A 97 17.86 54.90 -14.06
C GLU A 97 18.70 53.85 -14.79
N THR A 98 18.09 53.19 -15.77
CA THR A 98 18.82 52.38 -16.74
C THR A 98 19.13 53.20 -17.98
N SER A 99 20.41 53.49 -18.21
CA SER A 99 20.87 54.21 -19.38
C SER A 99 20.83 53.27 -20.61
N LEU A 100 19.69 53.24 -21.30
CA LEU A 100 19.44 52.45 -22.51
C LEU A 100 20.05 53.11 -23.76
N LYS A 101 21.39 53.29 -23.78
CA LYS A 101 22.12 54.10 -24.78
C LYS A 101 21.88 53.70 -26.24
N HIS A 102 21.49 52.45 -26.49
CA HIS A 102 21.24 51.91 -27.84
C HIS A 102 19.77 51.61 -28.14
N SER A 103 18.87 51.81 -27.18
CA SER A 103 17.44 51.49 -27.36
C SER A 103 16.65 52.65 -27.97
N ARG A 104 17.30 53.77 -28.33
CA ARG A 104 16.63 54.96 -28.87
C ARG A 104 15.76 54.65 -30.09
N LYS A 105 16.26 53.86 -31.05
CA LYS A 105 15.50 53.49 -32.25
C LYS A 105 14.30 52.60 -31.91
N TYR A 106 14.52 51.60 -31.05
CA TYR A 106 13.46 50.69 -30.57
C TYR A 106 12.36 51.45 -29.82
N LEU A 107 12.73 52.29 -28.85
CA LEU A 107 11.79 53.08 -28.06
C LEU A 107 11.06 54.14 -28.88
N ARG A 108 11.70 54.68 -29.94
CA ARG A 108 11.06 55.62 -30.86
C ARG A 108 10.01 54.91 -31.73
N ASN A 109 10.33 53.73 -32.24
CA ASN A 109 9.37 52.91 -32.98
C ASN A 109 8.21 52.46 -32.07
N ALA A 110 8.49 51.98 -30.86
CA ALA A 110 7.48 51.59 -29.89
C ALA A 110 6.59 52.75 -29.38
N LYS A 111 7.07 54.00 -29.46
CA LYS A 111 6.27 55.20 -29.16
C LYS A 111 5.45 55.71 -30.34
N LEU A 112 5.88 55.42 -31.57
CA LEU A 112 5.19 55.81 -32.80
C LEU A 112 4.10 54.80 -33.17
N ASP A 113 4.31 53.53 -32.84
CA ASP A 113 3.27 52.51 -32.85
C ASP A 113 2.29 52.84 -31.72
N THR A 114 1.17 53.48 -32.06
CA THR A 114 0.04 53.56 -31.13
C THR A 114 -0.53 52.15 -31.05
N PRO A 115 -0.41 51.43 -29.92
CA PRO A 115 -1.06 50.15 -29.81
C PRO A 115 -2.56 50.41 -30.00
N PRO A 116 -3.30 49.61 -30.79
CA PRO A 116 -4.76 49.70 -30.76
C PRO A 116 -5.19 49.64 -29.30
N ALA A 117 -6.05 50.56 -28.86
CA ALA A 117 -6.47 50.69 -27.47
C ALA A 117 -6.81 49.30 -26.94
N ALA A 118 -5.92 48.74 -26.10
CA ALA A 118 -6.09 47.39 -25.63
C ALA A 118 -7.41 47.38 -24.84
N PRO A 119 -8.36 46.49 -25.17
CA PRO A 119 -9.60 46.44 -24.42
C PRO A 119 -9.23 46.23 -22.95
N THR A 120 -9.68 47.13 -22.09
CA THR A 120 -9.53 47.00 -20.64
C THR A 120 -10.43 45.85 -20.20
N ILE A 121 -9.97 44.61 -20.36
CA ILE A 121 -10.68 43.44 -19.86
C ILE A 121 -10.50 43.48 -18.34
N PRO A 122 -11.56 43.71 -17.54
CA PRO A 122 -11.44 43.66 -16.10
C PRO A 122 -10.97 42.25 -15.72
N PHE A 123 -9.89 42.17 -14.94
CA PHE A 123 -9.40 40.90 -14.40
C PHE A 123 -10.49 40.30 -13.50
N ARG A 124 -11.22 39.33 -14.04
CA ARG A 124 -12.22 38.53 -13.35
C ARG A 124 -11.68 37.11 -13.26
N PRO A 125 -10.79 36.81 -12.29
CA PRO A 125 -10.19 35.48 -12.20
C PRO A 125 -11.29 34.46 -11.91
N ASN A 126 -11.64 33.65 -12.92
CA ASN A 126 -12.53 32.51 -12.78
C ASN A 126 -11.75 31.36 -12.15
N HIS A 127 -11.50 31.43 -10.84
CA HIS A 127 -10.81 30.38 -10.10
C HIS A 127 -11.74 29.76 -9.06
N SER A 128 -11.77 28.44 -9.04
CA SER A 128 -12.47 27.69 -8.01
C SER A 128 -11.82 27.96 -6.64
N ARG A 129 -12.65 28.15 -5.61
CA ARG A 129 -12.15 28.30 -4.23
C ARG A 129 -11.35 27.05 -3.84
N ARG A 130 -10.06 27.20 -3.56
CA ARG A 130 -9.14 26.14 -3.13
C ARG A 130 -9.33 25.78 -1.64
N ARG A 131 -8.76 24.65 -1.21
CA ARG A 131 -8.75 24.17 0.19
C ARG A 131 -10.13 24.12 0.84
N GLN A 132 -11.09 23.56 0.12
CA GLN A 132 -12.44 23.39 0.64
C GLN A 132 -12.47 22.25 1.65
N LYS A 133 -13.33 22.40 2.66
CA LYS A 133 -13.61 21.34 3.63
C LYS A 133 -14.99 20.76 3.38
N GLN A 134 -15.13 19.49 3.70
CA GLN A 134 -16.40 18.79 3.84
C GLN A 134 -17.11 19.24 5.14
N ILE A 135 -18.37 18.85 5.31
CA ILE A 135 -19.19 19.20 6.49
C ILE A 135 -18.58 18.65 7.78
N ASN A 136 -17.96 17.48 7.71
CA ASN A 136 -17.24 16.83 8.82
C ASN A 136 -15.85 17.44 9.11
N GLY A 137 -15.46 18.51 8.42
CA GLY A 137 -14.17 19.17 8.59
C GLY A 137 -12.99 18.57 7.82
N LEU A 138 -13.19 17.41 7.17
CA LEU A 138 -12.17 16.80 6.31
C LEU A 138 -11.91 17.64 5.05
N PHE A 139 -10.73 17.49 4.46
CA PHE A 139 -10.43 18.11 3.18
C PHE A 139 -11.35 17.56 2.08
N ARG A 140 -11.81 18.43 1.17
CA ARG A 140 -12.58 18.04 -0.01
C ARG A 140 -11.67 17.97 -1.22
N LEU A 141 -11.16 16.78 -1.50
CA LEU A 141 -10.39 16.48 -2.71
C LEU A 141 -11.36 16.22 -3.89
N LYS A 142 -11.43 17.14 -4.84
CA LYS A 142 -12.45 17.12 -5.92
C LYS A 142 -11.98 16.45 -7.21
N ASP A 143 -10.72 16.64 -7.53
CA ASP A 143 -10.12 16.32 -8.82
C ASP A 143 -8.71 15.77 -8.60
N ASP A 144 -8.13 15.27 -9.69
CA ASP A 144 -6.75 14.79 -9.74
C ASP A 144 -5.77 15.89 -10.18
N GLU A 145 -6.13 17.18 -10.04
CA GLU A 145 -5.22 18.29 -10.35
C GLU A 145 -4.07 18.31 -9.33
N THR A 146 -2.86 18.63 -9.81
CA THR A 146 -1.66 18.63 -8.97
C THR A 146 -1.77 19.64 -7.83
N GLU A 147 -2.42 20.78 -8.07
CA GLU A 147 -2.69 21.81 -7.09
C GLU A 147 -3.60 21.34 -5.96
N SER A 148 -4.56 20.45 -6.26
CA SER A 148 -5.46 19.84 -5.29
C SER A 148 -4.75 18.81 -4.41
N LEU A 149 -3.85 18.01 -5.00
CA LEU A 149 -3.01 17.06 -4.27
C LEU A 149 -2.07 17.79 -3.30
N VAL A 150 -1.36 18.81 -3.80
CA VAL A 150 -0.46 19.63 -2.96
C VAL A 150 -1.23 20.34 -1.85
N ASP A 151 -2.42 20.87 -2.12
CA ASP A 151 -3.25 21.48 -1.08
C ASP A 151 -3.69 20.46 -0.01
N PHE A 152 -3.99 19.22 -0.41
CA PHE A 152 -4.31 18.15 0.53
C PHE A 152 -3.10 17.76 1.38
N GLU A 153 -1.93 17.58 0.77
CA GLU A 153 -0.67 17.27 1.48
C GLU A 153 -0.32 18.38 2.49
N MET A 154 -0.52 19.64 2.12
CA MET A 154 -0.36 20.78 3.03
C MET A 154 -1.38 20.77 4.17
N TRP A 155 -2.63 20.40 3.89
CA TRP A 155 -3.65 20.24 4.92
C TRP A 155 -3.32 19.10 5.89
N VAL A 156 -2.78 17.97 5.39
CA VAL A 156 -2.34 16.86 6.25
C VAL A 156 -1.25 17.31 7.22
N ASP A 157 -0.25 18.02 6.72
CA ASP A 157 0.85 18.55 7.53
C ASP A 157 0.39 19.59 8.57
N ALA A 158 -0.56 20.46 8.22
CA ALA A 158 -0.95 21.60 9.06
C ALA A 158 -2.15 21.35 9.98
N GLU A 159 -3.10 20.51 9.58
CA GLU A 159 -4.45 20.48 10.16
C GLU A 159 -4.96 19.08 10.54
N LEU A 160 -4.43 17.99 9.97
CA LEU A 160 -4.96 16.64 10.21
C LEU A 160 -4.97 16.26 11.69
N GLN A 161 -3.88 16.53 12.43
CA GLN A 161 -3.81 16.17 13.85
C GLN A 161 -4.83 16.94 14.69
N ASN A 162 -5.08 18.22 14.38
CA ASN A 162 -6.09 19.02 15.05
C ASN A 162 -7.52 18.60 14.69
N TRP A 163 -7.74 18.20 13.44
CA TRP A 163 -9.02 17.58 13.05
C TRP A 163 -9.22 16.26 13.81
N CYS A 164 -8.20 15.41 13.88
CA CYS A 164 -8.27 14.11 14.54
C CYS A 164 -8.54 14.22 16.05
N SER A 165 -8.01 15.24 16.73
CA SER A 165 -8.24 15.45 18.16
C SER A 165 -9.63 16.01 18.49
N THR A 166 -10.28 16.66 17.53
CA THR A 166 -11.62 17.28 17.70
C THR A 166 -12.74 16.43 17.11
N ALA A 167 -12.40 15.52 16.18
CA ALA A 167 -13.34 14.58 15.59
C ALA A 167 -13.90 13.65 16.67
N GLN A 168 -15.23 13.49 16.66
CA GLN A 168 -15.87 12.46 17.47
C GLN A 168 -15.53 11.09 16.88
N PRO A 169 -15.09 10.11 17.69
CA PRO A 169 -14.76 8.76 17.22
C PRO A 169 -16.06 8.02 16.91
N LEU A 170 -16.62 8.33 15.75
CA LEU A 170 -17.84 7.75 15.21
C LEU A 170 -17.51 7.08 13.88
N ASP A 171 -18.30 6.06 13.55
CA ASP A 171 -18.21 5.30 12.30
C ASP A 171 -18.03 6.22 11.07
N LYS A 172 -18.84 7.29 10.97
CA LYS A 172 -18.78 8.27 9.87
C LYS A 172 -17.44 9.00 9.74
N ALA A 173 -16.76 9.29 10.84
CA ALA A 173 -15.47 9.98 10.81
C ALA A 173 -14.37 9.06 10.29
N CYS A 174 -14.35 7.80 10.77
CA CYS A 174 -13.42 6.78 10.28
C CYS A 174 -13.64 6.52 8.78
N CYS A 175 -14.89 6.31 8.37
CA CYS A 175 -15.23 6.03 6.98
C CYS A 175 -14.87 7.19 6.06
N GLY A 176 -15.22 8.43 6.44
CA GLY A 176 -14.88 9.60 5.63
C GLY A 176 -13.37 9.82 5.46
N LEU A 177 -12.57 9.52 6.49
CA LEU A 177 -11.11 9.58 6.38
C LEU A 177 -10.56 8.45 5.51
N ALA A 178 -11.06 7.23 5.64
CA ALA A 178 -10.67 6.10 4.80
C ALA A 178 -10.98 6.35 3.30
N GLU A 179 -12.17 6.87 2.99
CA GLU A 179 -12.55 7.28 1.63
C GLU A 179 -11.62 8.37 1.08
N LEU A 180 -11.24 9.35 1.93
CA LEU A 180 -10.31 10.40 1.55
C LEU A 180 -8.91 9.84 1.26
N ILE A 181 -8.43 8.90 2.08
CA ILE A 181 -7.17 8.18 1.85
C ILE A 181 -7.23 7.44 0.50
N GLY A 182 -8.31 6.69 0.25
CA GLY A 182 -8.49 5.95 -1.00
C GLY A 182 -8.53 6.88 -2.23
N THR A 183 -9.21 8.03 -2.11
CA THR A 183 -9.30 9.03 -3.19
C THR A 183 -7.95 9.66 -3.47
N TYR A 184 -7.24 10.11 -2.44
CA TYR A 184 -5.89 10.67 -2.57
C TYR A 184 -4.92 9.64 -3.15
N SER A 185 -4.90 8.43 -2.59
CA SER A 185 -4.09 7.30 -3.06
C SER A 185 -4.26 7.06 -4.57
N ARG A 186 -5.51 7.01 -5.05
CA ARG A 186 -5.82 6.81 -6.48
C ARG A 186 -5.32 7.96 -7.36
N TYR A 187 -5.48 9.21 -6.94
CA TYR A 187 -5.05 10.37 -7.73
C TYR A 187 -3.53 10.55 -7.71
N ALA A 188 -2.93 10.51 -6.52
CA ALA A 188 -1.50 10.71 -6.32
C ALA A 188 -0.66 9.59 -6.94
N SER A 189 -1.05 8.32 -6.79
CA SER A 189 -0.29 7.19 -7.36
C SER A 189 -0.14 7.29 -8.88
N LYS A 190 -1.19 7.74 -9.57
CA LYS A 190 -1.15 7.98 -11.02
C LYS A 190 -0.23 9.14 -11.39
N LYS A 191 -0.28 10.24 -10.64
CA LYS A 191 0.49 11.47 -10.94
C LYS A 191 1.96 11.37 -10.56
N TYR A 192 2.25 10.70 -9.46
CA TYR A 192 3.60 10.59 -8.90
C TYR A 192 4.31 9.32 -9.33
N ALA A 193 3.64 8.47 -10.12
CA ALA A 193 4.22 7.27 -10.71
C ALA A 193 5.60 7.57 -11.31
N ARG A 194 6.58 6.73 -10.94
CA ARG A 194 7.99 6.82 -11.41
C ARG A 194 8.73 8.09 -10.97
N ILE A 195 8.20 8.85 -10.01
CA ILE A 195 8.90 9.94 -9.32
C ILE A 195 9.07 9.52 -7.85
N PRO A 196 10.21 8.89 -7.49
CA PRO A 196 10.42 8.30 -6.16
C PRO A 196 10.25 9.29 -5.01
N GLU A 197 10.63 10.55 -5.17
CA GLU A 197 10.49 11.57 -4.13
C GLU A 197 9.01 11.93 -3.87
N LEU A 198 8.24 12.15 -4.93
CA LEU A 198 6.80 12.44 -4.79
C LEU A 198 6.02 11.21 -4.34
N THR A 199 6.43 10.02 -4.78
CA THR A 199 5.88 8.75 -4.29
C THR A 199 6.17 8.57 -2.79
N SER A 200 7.37 8.92 -2.35
CA SER A 200 7.76 8.87 -0.93
C SER A 200 6.92 9.82 -0.08
N LEU A 201 6.71 11.06 -0.56
CA LEU A 201 5.84 12.03 0.11
C LEU A 201 4.39 11.54 0.16
N MET A 202 3.87 10.96 -0.92
CA MET A 202 2.53 10.37 -0.96
C MET A 202 2.37 9.25 0.07
N LEU A 203 3.32 8.33 0.14
CA LEU A 203 3.29 7.23 1.11
C LEU A 203 3.34 7.74 2.56
N LEU A 204 4.16 8.77 2.83
CA LEU A 204 4.17 9.44 4.14
C LEU A 204 2.80 10.03 4.49
N VAL A 205 2.18 10.74 3.55
CA VAL A 205 0.85 11.35 3.74
C VAL A 205 -0.24 10.30 3.95
N ILE A 206 -0.22 9.19 3.20
CA ILE A 206 -1.13 8.06 3.38
C ILE A 206 -0.96 7.48 4.80
N LEU A 207 0.27 7.30 5.25
CA LEU A 207 0.56 6.77 6.58
C LEU A 207 0.12 7.72 7.70
N GLU A 208 0.32 9.03 7.57
CA GLU A 208 -0.17 10.01 8.56
C GLU A 208 -1.69 9.99 8.67
N CYS A 209 -2.39 9.93 7.54
CA CYS A 209 -3.84 9.74 7.54
C CYS A 209 -4.25 8.39 8.14
N TRP A 210 -3.53 7.31 7.85
CA TRP A 210 -3.75 6.00 8.45
C TRP A 210 -3.56 6.03 9.97
N VAL A 211 -2.54 6.71 10.50
CA VAL A 211 -2.34 6.88 11.95
C VAL A 211 -3.55 7.56 12.58
N SER A 212 -4.09 8.61 11.96
CA SER A 212 -5.32 9.24 12.43
C SER A 212 -6.54 8.30 12.35
N LEU A 213 -6.63 7.49 11.30
CA LEU A 213 -7.69 6.48 11.16
C LEU A 213 -7.59 5.40 12.25
N ASP A 214 -6.40 4.83 12.47
CA ASP A 214 -6.15 3.80 13.50
C ASP A 214 -6.51 4.33 14.90
N LYS A 215 -6.09 5.56 15.24
CA LYS A 215 -6.46 6.21 16.51
C LYS A 215 -7.98 6.30 16.69
N LEU A 216 -8.72 6.73 15.65
CA LEU A 216 -10.17 6.82 15.72
C LEU A 216 -10.82 5.44 15.84
N CYS A 217 -10.37 4.45 15.07
CA CYS A 217 -10.91 3.08 15.12
C CYS A 217 -10.63 2.40 16.47
N VAL A 218 -9.45 2.60 17.05
CA VAL A 218 -9.12 2.12 18.40
C VAL A 218 -9.98 2.80 19.47
N GLN A 219 -10.32 4.09 19.32
CA GLN A 219 -11.25 4.77 20.22
C GLN A 219 -12.68 4.24 20.08
N VAL A 220 -13.12 3.90 18.86
CA VAL A 220 -14.43 3.27 18.61
C VAL A 220 -14.48 1.87 19.24
N CYS A 221 -13.40 1.09 19.12
CA CYS A 221 -13.32 -0.28 19.60
C CYS A 221 -11.94 -0.58 20.19
N GLY A 222 -11.81 -0.43 21.51
CA GLY A 222 -10.53 -0.59 22.21
C GLY A 222 -9.90 -1.98 22.10
N SER A 223 -10.68 -3.03 21.76
CA SER A 223 -10.11 -4.36 21.51
C SER A 223 -9.22 -4.40 20.27
N LEU A 224 -9.40 -3.49 19.30
CA LEU A 224 -8.54 -3.41 18.12
C LEU A 224 -7.07 -3.15 18.51
N ALA A 225 -6.83 -2.38 19.58
CA ALA A 225 -5.48 -2.08 20.05
C ALA A 225 -4.67 -3.34 20.42
N LYS A 226 -5.35 -4.43 20.80
CA LYS A 226 -4.70 -5.68 21.18
C LYS A 226 -4.10 -6.42 19.99
N PHE A 227 -4.54 -6.11 18.77
CA PHE A 227 -4.09 -6.75 17.55
C PHE A 227 -3.04 -5.88 16.87
N SER A 228 -2.02 -6.54 16.31
CA SER A 228 -1.01 -5.90 15.48
C SER A 228 -1.61 -5.47 14.14
N PRO A 229 -1.36 -4.23 13.66
CA PRO A 229 -1.72 -3.80 12.31
C PRO A 229 -0.80 -4.40 11.22
N GLU A 230 0.19 -5.21 11.61
CA GLU A 230 1.18 -5.87 10.73
C GLU A 230 2.10 -4.93 9.93
N LEU A 231 2.08 -3.62 10.19
CA LEU A 231 3.00 -2.68 9.56
C LEU A 231 4.42 -2.86 10.11
N PRO A 232 5.43 -3.21 9.28
CA PRO A 232 6.80 -3.38 9.75
C PRO A 232 7.39 -2.09 10.34
N LYS A 233 8.19 -2.19 11.41
CA LYS A 233 8.86 -1.03 12.03
C LYS A 233 9.76 -0.26 11.05
N ASN A 234 10.31 -0.94 10.06
CA ASN A 234 11.20 -0.37 9.05
C ASN A 234 10.49 -0.04 7.72
N LEU A 235 9.15 0.02 7.69
CA LEU A 235 8.39 0.26 6.47
C LEU A 235 8.77 1.60 5.79
N LEU A 236 9.05 2.64 6.59
CA LEU A 236 9.40 3.98 6.11
C LEU A 236 10.89 4.15 5.76
N GLN A 237 11.74 3.15 6.02
CA GLN A 237 13.21 3.26 5.91
C GLN A 237 13.70 3.72 4.53
N HIS A 238 12.94 3.43 3.47
CA HIS A 238 13.33 3.69 2.09
C HIS A 238 12.71 4.97 1.50
N LEU A 239 11.92 5.72 2.29
CA LEU A 239 11.30 6.96 1.82
C LEU A 239 12.37 8.03 1.55
N LEU A 240 12.30 8.67 0.39
CA LEU A 240 13.18 9.78 0.01
C LEU A 240 12.61 11.11 0.50
N LEU A 241 12.96 11.47 1.74
CA LEU A 241 12.44 12.66 2.44
C LEU A 241 13.53 13.72 2.68
N PRO A 242 13.88 14.54 1.68
CA PRO A 242 15.02 15.46 1.77
C PRO A 242 14.80 16.60 2.77
N ARG A 243 13.56 16.93 3.14
CA ARG A 243 13.28 18.05 4.05
C ARG A 243 13.22 17.57 5.49
N ARG A 244 13.84 18.34 6.40
CA ARG A 244 13.77 18.09 7.85
C ARG A 244 12.33 17.94 8.37
N ARG A 245 11.40 18.74 7.85
CA ARG A 245 9.98 18.66 8.23
C ARG A 245 9.35 17.31 7.88
N GLU A 246 9.68 16.75 6.73
CA GLU A 246 9.19 15.44 6.29
C GLU A 246 9.78 14.31 7.16
N MET A 247 11.06 14.39 7.50
CA MET A 247 11.71 13.42 8.40
C MET A 247 11.09 13.43 9.81
N ILE A 248 10.74 14.60 10.36
CA ILE A 248 10.04 14.71 11.65
C ILE A 248 8.65 14.06 11.58
N ARG A 249 7.93 14.27 10.48
CA ARG A 249 6.62 13.64 10.25
C ARG A 249 6.74 12.12 10.15
N ALA A 250 7.74 11.62 9.42
CA ALA A 250 8.01 10.19 9.30
C ALA A 250 8.35 9.57 10.67
N GLN A 251 9.18 10.24 11.46
CA GLN A 251 9.51 9.79 12.82
C GLN A 251 8.26 9.61 13.68
N ALA A 252 7.32 10.56 13.64
CA ALA A 252 6.07 10.47 14.41
C ALA A 252 5.20 9.26 13.97
N VAL A 253 5.21 8.91 12.69
CA VAL A 253 4.55 7.70 12.17
C VAL A 253 5.25 6.44 12.66
N GLU A 254 6.58 6.37 12.56
CA GLU A 254 7.39 5.23 13.03
C GLU A 254 7.20 4.98 14.53
N GLU A 255 7.22 6.04 15.34
CA GLU A 255 6.96 5.98 16.79
C GLU A 255 5.56 5.43 17.09
N TYR A 256 4.55 5.87 16.33
CA TYR A 256 3.19 5.35 16.50
C TYR A 256 3.08 3.87 16.13
N ILE A 257 3.64 3.46 14.98
CA ILE A 257 3.65 2.05 14.56
C ILE A 257 4.37 1.20 15.61
N ALA A 258 5.54 1.63 16.08
CA ALA A 258 6.29 0.93 17.12
C ALA A 258 5.45 0.78 18.41
N SER A 259 4.83 1.87 18.88
CA SER A 259 3.92 1.84 20.03
C SER A 259 2.74 0.88 19.84
N ARG A 260 2.16 0.83 18.63
CA ARG A 260 1.05 -0.08 18.33
C ARG A 260 1.47 -1.55 18.35
N LEU A 261 2.64 -1.86 17.81
CA LEU A 261 3.19 -3.21 17.84
C LEU A 261 3.55 -3.64 19.27
N ASP A 262 4.24 -2.78 20.02
CA ASP A 262 4.68 -3.09 21.38
C ASP A 262 3.49 -3.18 22.37
N GLY A 263 2.40 -2.46 22.11
CA GLY A 263 1.16 -2.54 22.87
C GLY A 263 0.20 -3.66 22.43
N SER A 264 0.50 -4.36 21.32
CA SER A 264 -0.29 -5.51 20.89
C SER A 264 -0.01 -6.70 21.81
N SER A 265 -1.07 -7.37 22.26
CA SER A 265 -0.98 -8.48 23.21
C SER A 265 -1.50 -9.79 22.61
N SER A 266 -2.10 -9.73 21.43
CA SER A 266 -2.57 -10.91 20.71
C SER A 266 -1.47 -11.44 19.82
N ASP A 267 -1.21 -12.75 19.90
CA ASP A 267 -0.35 -13.46 18.96
C ASP A 267 -1.03 -13.66 17.59
N ALA A 268 -2.35 -13.43 17.54
CA ALA A 268 -3.15 -13.55 16.33
C ALA A 268 -2.93 -12.36 15.40
N SER A 269 -2.87 -12.67 14.11
CA SER A 269 -2.85 -11.64 13.07
C SER A 269 -4.26 -11.06 12.85
N ILE A 270 -4.35 -9.75 12.61
CA ILE A 270 -5.63 -9.13 12.22
C ILE A 270 -6.11 -9.56 10.82
N PHE A 271 -5.20 -10.09 10.01
CA PHE A 271 -5.42 -10.64 8.66
C PHE A 271 -5.27 -12.17 8.61
N GLU A 272 -5.50 -12.85 9.73
CA GLU A 272 -5.51 -14.31 9.78
C GLU A 272 -6.81 -14.87 9.22
N ASP A 273 -6.77 -16.13 8.74
CA ASP A 273 -7.98 -16.86 8.35
C ASP A 273 -8.88 -17.10 9.59
N PRO A 274 -10.18 -17.38 9.40
CA PRO A 274 -11.12 -17.62 10.50
C PRO A 274 -10.61 -18.59 11.57
N GLY A 275 -10.78 -18.19 12.83
CA GLY A 275 -10.38 -18.96 14.01
C GLY A 275 -10.84 -18.34 15.31
N SER A 276 -10.68 -19.06 16.42
CA SER A 276 -11.21 -18.71 17.74
C SER A 276 -10.52 -17.52 18.41
N HIS A 277 -9.26 -17.27 18.06
CA HIS A 277 -8.37 -16.22 18.58
C HIS A 277 -8.40 -14.93 17.76
N THR A 278 -9.13 -14.92 16.63
CA THR A 278 -9.22 -13.77 15.73
C THR A 278 -10.00 -12.60 16.34
N PHE A 279 -9.78 -11.39 15.82
CA PHE A 279 -10.58 -10.21 16.19
C PHE A 279 -12.07 -10.43 15.93
N ALA A 280 -12.41 -11.08 14.82
CA ALA A 280 -13.78 -11.36 14.41
C ALA A 280 -14.53 -12.20 15.47
N ALA A 281 -13.93 -13.31 15.92
CA ALA A 281 -14.49 -14.14 16.98
C ALA A 281 -14.65 -13.38 18.31
N LEU A 282 -13.61 -12.63 18.72
CA LEU A 282 -13.68 -11.82 19.96
C LEU A 282 -14.75 -10.73 19.88
N PHE A 283 -14.88 -10.07 18.72
CA PHE A 283 -15.89 -9.04 18.50
C PHE A 283 -17.30 -9.65 18.49
N PHE A 284 -17.48 -10.80 17.85
CA PHE A 284 -18.74 -11.55 17.84
C PHE A 284 -19.23 -11.82 19.27
N LYS A 285 -18.33 -12.33 20.13
CA LYS A 285 -18.63 -12.62 21.55
C LYS A 285 -19.06 -11.36 22.32
N ALA A 286 -18.49 -10.20 22.01
CA ALA A 286 -18.89 -8.94 22.62
C ALA A 286 -20.20 -8.35 22.02
N SER A 287 -20.52 -8.65 20.77
CA SER A 287 -21.57 -7.95 20.00
C SER A 287 -22.94 -8.63 20.04
N ARG A 288 -23.92 -7.95 20.65
CA ARG A 288 -25.34 -8.38 20.61
C ARG A 288 -25.90 -8.44 19.19
N LYS A 289 -25.46 -7.53 18.31
CA LYS A 289 -25.91 -7.49 16.90
C LYS A 289 -25.51 -8.77 16.17
N CYS A 290 -24.26 -9.21 16.33
CA CYS A 290 -23.78 -10.45 15.70
C CYS A 290 -24.56 -11.67 16.20
N ARG A 291 -24.75 -11.81 17.52
CA ARG A 291 -25.53 -12.92 18.10
C ARG A 291 -26.99 -12.92 17.64
N SER A 292 -27.61 -11.75 17.53
CA SER A 292 -28.98 -11.62 17.04
C SER A 292 -29.10 -12.02 15.56
N GLN A 293 -28.10 -11.64 14.75
CA GLN A 293 -28.05 -12.03 13.34
C GLN A 293 -27.86 -13.55 13.18
N ARG A 294 -26.97 -14.15 13.97
CA ARG A 294 -26.80 -15.61 14.00
C ARG A 294 -28.12 -16.31 14.33
N ALA A 295 -28.81 -15.88 15.38
CA ALA A 295 -30.10 -16.46 15.76
C ALA A 295 -31.13 -16.38 14.62
N LYS A 296 -31.19 -15.24 13.94
CA LYS A 296 -32.07 -15.04 12.78
C LYS A 296 -31.74 -15.98 11.60
N ILE A 297 -30.45 -16.15 11.30
CA ILE A 297 -30.00 -17.09 10.25
C ILE A 297 -30.42 -18.51 10.63
N VAL A 298 -30.05 -18.95 11.84
CA VAL A 298 -30.34 -20.31 12.31
C VAL A 298 -31.85 -20.59 12.32
N GLU A 299 -32.68 -19.65 12.79
CA GLU A 299 -34.13 -19.81 12.82
C GLU A 299 -34.73 -19.98 11.41
N ASN A 300 -34.31 -19.15 10.45
CA ASN A 300 -34.82 -19.23 9.07
C ASN A 300 -34.41 -20.54 8.40
N PHE A 301 -33.14 -20.92 8.49
CA PHE A 301 -32.65 -22.16 7.87
C PHE A 301 -33.12 -23.43 8.58
N GLN A 302 -33.45 -23.35 9.87
CA GLN A 302 -34.14 -24.46 10.53
C GLN A 302 -35.53 -24.68 9.96
N LYS A 303 -36.30 -23.61 9.67
CA LYS A 303 -37.60 -23.73 9.00
C LYS A 303 -37.46 -24.33 7.60
N GLU A 304 -36.49 -23.87 6.82
CA GLU A 304 -36.23 -24.42 5.47
C GLU A 304 -35.81 -25.90 5.51
N ARG A 305 -34.99 -26.28 6.50
CA ARG A 305 -34.61 -27.67 6.76
C ARG A 305 -35.83 -28.53 7.08
N ASP A 306 -36.68 -28.08 7.99
CA ASP A 306 -37.88 -28.81 8.40
C ASP A 306 -38.86 -28.98 7.22
N ASP A 307 -39.04 -27.92 6.42
CA ASP A 307 -39.84 -27.94 5.19
C ASP A 307 -39.29 -28.94 4.18
N ARG A 308 -37.95 -28.98 4.01
CA ARG A 308 -37.31 -29.91 3.09
C ARG A 308 -37.47 -31.36 3.54
N GLN A 309 -37.34 -31.62 4.84
CA GLN A 309 -37.55 -32.96 5.41
C GLN A 309 -39.00 -33.42 5.26
N ARG A 310 -39.98 -32.53 5.47
CA ARG A 310 -41.40 -32.83 5.22
C ARG A 310 -41.64 -33.19 3.75
N ARG A 311 -41.13 -32.37 2.82
CA ARG A 311 -41.26 -32.62 1.38
C ARG A 311 -40.62 -33.94 0.94
N CYS A 312 -39.49 -34.32 1.54
CA CYS A 312 -38.90 -35.64 1.29
C CYS A 312 -39.87 -36.76 1.68
N LYS A 313 -40.42 -36.72 2.89
CA LYS A 313 -41.36 -37.74 3.36
C LYS A 313 -42.57 -37.85 2.43
N ASP A 314 -43.12 -36.72 2.01
CA ASP A 314 -44.25 -36.69 1.07
C ASP A 314 -43.90 -37.30 -0.29
N LEU A 315 -42.72 -37.00 -0.83
CA LEU A 315 -42.23 -37.56 -2.10
C LEU A 315 -41.91 -39.05 -1.99
N SER A 316 -41.34 -39.50 -0.88
CA SER A 316 -41.09 -40.92 -0.60
C SER A 316 -42.40 -41.70 -0.51
N GLN A 317 -43.41 -41.17 0.18
CA GLN A 317 -44.73 -41.79 0.21
C GLN A 317 -45.37 -41.86 -1.19
N LYS A 318 -45.24 -40.79 -1.98
CA LYS A 318 -45.72 -40.77 -3.37
C LYS A 318 -45.00 -41.81 -4.22
N HIS A 319 -43.68 -41.96 -4.06
CA HIS A 319 -42.88 -42.96 -4.75
C HIS A 319 -43.36 -44.38 -4.44
N GLU A 320 -43.55 -44.70 -3.15
CA GLU A 320 -44.11 -45.99 -2.71
C GLU A 320 -45.50 -46.23 -3.30
N ASN A 321 -46.37 -45.23 -3.28
CA ASN A 321 -47.72 -45.34 -3.85
C ASN A 321 -47.71 -45.64 -5.35
N LEU A 322 -46.85 -44.95 -6.13
CA LEU A 322 -46.70 -45.19 -7.57
C LEU A 322 -46.20 -46.61 -7.87
N LEU A 323 -45.21 -47.10 -7.11
CA LEU A 323 -44.71 -48.47 -7.27
C LEU A 323 -45.75 -49.52 -6.85
N ASN A 324 -46.53 -49.25 -5.81
CA ASN A 324 -47.63 -50.12 -5.36
C ASN A 324 -48.81 -50.14 -6.34
N GLU A 325 -49.07 -49.05 -7.07
CA GLU A 325 -50.05 -49.02 -8.15
C GLU A 325 -49.54 -49.79 -9.37
N ALA A 326 -48.27 -49.57 -9.75
CA ALA A 326 -47.63 -50.26 -10.86
C ALA A 326 -47.55 -51.79 -10.64
N SER A 327 -47.34 -52.25 -9.40
CA SER A 327 -47.24 -53.68 -9.09
C SER A 327 -48.58 -54.42 -9.26
N LYS A 328 -49.71 -53.71 -9.19
CA LYS A 328 -51.06 -54.26 -9.42
C LYS A 328 -51.44 -54.37 -10.89
N LEU A 329 -50.64 -53.82 -11.79
CA LEU A 329 -50.87 -53.83 -13.23
C LEU A 329 -49.99 -54.89 -13.93
N SER A 330 -50.53 -55.50 -14.98
CA SER A 330 -49.75 -56.20 -16.00
C SER A 330 -49.17 -55.22 -17.01
N HIS A 331 -48.19 -55.65 -17.81
CA HIS A 331 -47.81 -54.87 -18.98
C HIS A 331 -48.94 -54.93 -20.00
N ASP A 332 -49.16 -53.82 -20.69
CA ASP A 332 -50.10 -53.75 -21.79
C ASP A 332 -49.40 -54.35 -23.02
N THR A 333 -49.93 -55.47 -23.53
CA THR A 333 -49.37 -56.20 -24.68
C THR A 333 -50.26 -56.03 -25.89
N ASP A 334 -49.66 -55.94 -27.07
CA ASP A 334 -50.38 -55.92 -28.35
C ASP A 334 -50.88 -57.34 -28.67
N GLU A 335 -52.19 -57.49 -28.92
CA GLU A 335 -52.80 -58.80 -29.22
C GLU A 335 -52.47 -59.27 -30.65
N ASP A 336 -52.04 -58.36 -31.53
CA ASP A 336 -51.82 -58.62 -32.97
C ASP A 336 -50.35 -58.88 -33.35
N GLU A 337 -49.37 -58.54 -32.49
CA GLU A 337 -47.92 -58.73 -32.72
C GLU A 337 -47.27 -59.44 -31.53
N ASP A 338 -47.17 -60.77 -31.55
CA ASP A 338 -46.26 -61.64 -30.77
C ASP A 338 -46.09 -61.32 -29.25
N GLY A 339 -47.08 -60.69 -28.62
CA GLY A 339 -47.00 -60.22 -27.22
C GLY A 339 -46.07 -59.02 -27.01
N SER A 340 -45.83 -58.22 -28.05
CA SER A 340 -44.99 -57.02 -27.99
C SER A 340 -45.58 -55.95 -27.06
N HIS A 341 -44.69 -55.24 -26.35
CA HIS A 341 -45.06 -54.30 -25.29
C HIS A 341 -45.58 -52.98 -25.87
N LEU A 342 -46.78 -52.56 -25.47
CA LEU A 342 -47.40 -51.34 -26.00
C LEU A 342 -46.60 -50.06 -25.66
N PRO A 343 -46.47 -49.09 -26.58
CA PRO A 343 -45.70 -47.86 -26.37
C PRO A 343 -46.17 -47.02 -25.17
N TYR A 344 -47.46 -47.13 -24.80
CA TYR A 344 -48.09 -46.34 -23.74
C TYR A 344 -48.46 -47.16 -22.51
N CYS A 345 -47.66 -48.18 -22.19
CA CYS A 345 -47.98 -49.04 -21.05
C CYS A 345 -48.10 -48.26 -19.73
N ARG A 346 -49.25 -48.38 -19.06
CA ARG A 346 -49.54 -47.64 -17.83
C ARG A 346 -48.58 -48.01 -16.70
N LYS A 347 -48.23 -49.29 -16.59
CA LYS A 347 -47.25 -49.78 -15.62
C LYS A 347 -45.88 -49.12 -15.79
N CYS A 348 -45.38 -49.07 -17.03
CA CYS A 348 -44.10 -48.42 -17.33
C CYS A 348 -44.15 -46.91 -17.07
N GLN A 349 -45.27 -46.24 -17.37
CA GLN A 349 -45.44 -44.83 -17.04
C GLN A 349 -45.34 -44.57 -15.53
N LEU A 350 -46.04 -45.36 -14.71
CA LEU A 350 -46.00 -45.23 -13.24
C LEU A 350 -44.58 -45.47 -12.68
N GLN A 351 -43.86 -46.46 -13.20
CA GLN A 351 -42.47 -46.73 -12.83
C GLN A 351 -41.54 -45.58 -13.26
N GLN A 352 -41.73 -45.01 -14.45
CA GLN A 352 -40.98 -43.84 -14.90
C GLN A 352 -41.31 -42.59 -14.08
N ASP A 353 -42.58 -42.38 -13.72
CA ASP A 353 -43.00 -41.28 -12.85
C ASP A 353 -42.34 -41.40 -11.48
N ALA A 354 -42.32 -42.60 -10.90
CA ALA A 354 -41.61 -42.88 -9.66
C ALA A 354 -40.10 -42.59 -9.80
N ALA A 355 -39.45 -43.11 -10.85
CA ALA A 355 -38.02 -42.91 -11.10
C ALA A 355 -37.63 -41.45 -11.40
N ARG A 356 -38.59 -40.61 -11.84
CA ARG A 356 -38.41 -39.18 -12.09
C ARG A 356 -38.62 -38.32 -10.83
N LEU A 357 -39.14 -38.89 -9.73
CA LEU A 357 -39.26 -38.14 -8.48
C LEU A 357 -37.87 -37.80 -7.94
N SER A 358 -37.66 -36.50 -7.73
CA SER A 358 -36.41 -35.98 -7.19
C SER A 358 -36.68 -34.82 -6.23
N ILE A 359 -35.72 -34.59 -5.36
CA ILE A 359 -35.75 -33.48 -4.40
C ILE A 359 -34.40 -32.78 -4.42
N GLY A 360 -34.43 -31.44 -4.38
CA GLY A 360 -33.21 -30.67 -4.19
C GLY A 360 -32.68 -30.84 -2.78
N ILE A 361 -31.37 -30.88 -2.61
CA ILE A 361 -30.75 -30.87 -1.28
C ILE A 361 -30.95 -29.52 -0.59
N HIS A 362 -30.79 -29.52 0.73
CA HIS A 362 -30.70 -28.36 1.58
C HIS A 362 -29.34 -28.39 2.27
N GLU A 363 -28.42 -27.54 1.80
CA GLU A 363 -27.14 -27.31 2.46
C GLU A 363 -27.34 -26.35 3.63
N TRP A 364 -26.82 -26.72 4.80
CA TRP A 364 -26.77 -25.79 5.94
C TRP A 364 -25.85 -24.61 5.60
N PRO A 365 -26.29 -23.36 5.79
CA PRO A 365 -25.59 -22.19 5.23
C PRO A 365 -24.32 -21.81 6.00
N LEU A 366 -24.20 -22.26 7.24
CA LEU A 366 -23.10 -21.94 8.14
C LEU A 366 -22.19 -23.17 8.31
N PRO A 367 -20.88 -23.00 8.54
CA PRO A 367 -19.98 -24.11 8.86
C PRO A 367 -20.40 -24.88 10.12
N ASP A 368 -19.95 -26.13 10.25
CA ASP A 368 -20.19 -26.96 11.44
C ASP A 368 -19.32 -26.52 12.64
N ASP A 369 -18.16 -25.93 12.36
CA ASP A 369 -17.24 -25.42 13.37
C ASP A 369 -17.76 -24.09 13.94
N GLU A 370 -18.05 -24.08 15.23
CA GLU A 370 -18.59 -22.94 15.97
C GLU A 370 -17.69 -21.70 15.88
N ASP A 371 -16.37 -21.85 15.93
CA ASP A 371 -15.45 -20.72 15.83
C ASP A 371 -15.50 -20.11 14.42
N LEU A 372 -15.65 -20.94 13.38
CA LEU A 372 -15.85 -20.45 12.01
C LEU A 372 -17.20 -19.74 11.86
N VAL A 373 -18.26 -20.23 12.51
CA VAL A 373 -19.57 -19.57 12.50
C VAL A 373 -19.48 -18.15 13.05
N GLU A 374 -18.77 -17.94 14.15
CA GLU A 374 -18.58 -16.60 14.73
C GLU A 374 -17.91 -15.65 13.75
N ASN A 375 -16.89 -16.11 13.04
CA ASN A 375 -16.16 -15.36 12.02
C ASN A 375 -17.03 -15.02 10.81
N VAL A 376 -17.78 -16.00 10.30
CA VAL A 376 -18.69 -15.82 9.16
C VAL A 376 -19.77 -14.79 9.50
N VAL A 377 -20.41 -14.90 10.67
CA VAL A 377 -21.45 -13.96 11.09
C VAL A 377 -20.87 -12.57 11.39
N PHE A 378 -19.66 -12.50 11.95
CA PHE A 378 -18.95 -11.23 12.07
C PHE A 378 -18.76 -10.59 10.70
N GLU A 379 -18.27 -11.33 9.71
CA GLU A 379 -18.02 -10.78 8.37
C GLU A 379 -19.31 -10.27 7.71
N LEU A 380 -20.42 -11.02 7.81
CA LEU A 380 -21.74 -10.56 7.34
C LEU A 380 -22.20 -9.27 8.02
N THR A 381 -21.84 -9.07 9.29
CA THR A 381 -22.25 -7.91 10.10
C THR A 381 -21.14 -6.91 10.39
N CYS A 382 -20.02 -7.00 9.65
CA CYS A 382 -18.80 -6.30 9.97
C CYS A 382 -19.06 -4.78 10.08
N PRO A 383 -18.63 -4.12 11.17
CA PRO A 383 -18.74 -2.69 11.29
C PRO A 383 -17.99 -1.98 10.16
N GLU A 384 -18.56 -0.88 9.65
CA GLU A 384 -17.99 -0.17 8.51
C GLU A 384 -16.62 0.43 8.82
N TRP A 385 -16.49 1.08 9.99
CA TRP A 385 -15.21 1.61 10.44
C TRP A 385 -14.09 0.54 10.44
N PHE A 386 -14.42 -0.72 10.74
CA PHE A 386 -13.44 -1.80 10.76
C PHE A 386 -13.12 -2.27 9.35
N ALA A 387 -14.13 -2.47 8.50
CA ALA A 387 -13.94 -2.85 7.11
C ALA A 387 -13.05 -1.82 6.38
N GLN A 388 -13.37 -0.53 6.54
CA GLN A 388 -12.59 0.56 5.95
C GLN A 388 -11.16 0.64 6.49
N TRP A 389 -10.98 0.51 7.81
CA TRP A 389 -9.64 0.45 8.41
C TRP A 389 -8.83 -0.75 7.90
N ARG A 390 -9.46 -1.93 7.82
CA ARG A 390 -8.84 -3.18 7.36
C ARG A 390 -8.41 -3.06 5.89
N ASP A 391 -9.27 -2.49 5.05
CA ASP A 391 -9.01 -2.28 3.63
C ASP A 391 -7.89 -1.26 3.38
N VAL A 392 -7.85 -0.14 4.12
CA VAL A 392 -6.77 0.86 4.02
C VAL A 392 -5.45 0.27 4.52
N THR A 393 -5.46 -0.45 5.64
CA THR A 393 -4.26 -1.09 6.20
C THR A 393 -3.72 -2.12 5.22
N TRP A 394 -4.60 -2.95 4.64
CA TRP A 394 -4.22 -3.93 3.62
C TRP A 394 -3.71 -3.28 2.33
N MET A 395 -4.29 -2.16 1.88
CA MET A 395 -3.77 -1.39 0.76
C MET A 395 -2.32 -0.95 1.00
N ILE A 396 -2.00 -0.45 2.21
CA ILE A 396 -0.63 -0.06 2.56
C ILE A 396 0.33 -1.26 2.51
N LEU A 397 -0.08 -2.37 3.13
CA LEU A 397 0.74 -3.58 3.21
C LEU A 397 0.95 -4.25 1.85
N ASP A 398 -0.10 -4.32 1.02
CA ASP A 398 -0.13 -5.18 -0.16
C ASP A 398 -0.07 -4.41 -1.48
N ASP A 399 -0.79 -3.30 -1.64
CA ASP A 399 -0.71 -2.51 -2.89
C ASP A 399 0.61 -1.76 -2.97
N TYR A 400 1.07 -1.21 -1.85
CA TYR A 400 2.32 -0.44 -1.80
C TYR A 400 3.50 -1.22 -1.24
N GLY A 401 3.25 -2.16 -0.32
CA GLY A 401 4.32 -2.89 0.36
C GLY A 401 4.75 -4.20 -0.32
N ARG A 402 3.97 -4.78 -1.22
CA ARG A 402 4.32 -6.09 -1.83
C ARG A 402 4.40 -6.03 -3.35
N SER A 403 5.09 -7.01 -3.92
CA SER A 403 5.12 -7.18 -5.38
C SER A 403 3.70 -7.37 -5.93
N GLN A 404 3.46 -6.79 -7.11
CA GLN A 404 2.19 -6.93 -7.81
C GLN A 404 2.07 -8.25 -8.59
N THR A 405 3.13 -9.06 -8.62
CA THR A 405 3.09 -10.41 -9.17
C THR A 405 2.35 -11.33 -8.20
N SER A 406 1.11 -11.69 -8.52
CA SER A 406 0.45 -12.88 -7.98
C SER A 406 -0.11 -13.72 -9.11
N GLU A 407 -0.04 -15.03 -8.94
CA GLU A 407 -0.84 -15.94 -9.73
C GLU A 407 -2.32 -15.76 -9.31
N SER A 408 -3.22 -15.82 -10.29
CA SER A 408 -4.64 -15.80 -10.02
C SER A 408 -4.99 -17.03 -9.18
N ALA A 409 -5.57 -16.80 -8.01
CA ALA A 409 -6.09 -17.86 -7.18
C ALA A 409 -7.53 -18.17 -7.62
N ARG A 410 -7.90 -19.45 -7.62
CA ARG A 410 -9.27 -19.84 -7.91
C ARG A 410 -10.11 -19.79 -6.63
N MET A 411 -11.14 -18.94 -6.66
CA MET A 411 -12.21 -18.88 -5.67
C MET A 411 -13.48 -19.50 -6.27
N GLU A 412 -14.21 -20.30 -5.49
CA GLU A 412 -15.49 -20.88 -5.92
C GLU A 412 -16.69 -20.09 -5.38
N VAL A 413 -16.62 -19.61 -4.12
CA VAL A 413 -17.73 -18.91 -3.48
C VAL A 413 -17.23 -17.68 -2.71
N ASN A 414 -17.79 -16.51 -3.00
CA ASN A 414 -17.63 -15.30 -2.18
C ASN A 414 -18.74 -15.26 -1.12
N LEU A 415 -18.42 -15.07 0.16
CA LEU A 415 -19.41 -15.08 1.24
C LEU A 415 -20.53 -14.04 1.04
N LEU A 416 -20.19 -12.85 0.58
CA LEU A 416 -21.16 -11.76 0.41
C LEU A 416 -22.07 -11.99 -0.81
N GLU A 417 -21.63 -12.83 -1.75
CA GLU A 417 -22.40 -13.20 -2.93
C GLU A 417 -23.11 -14.56 -2.77
N TYR A 418 -22.79 -15.32 -1.71
CA TYR A 418 -23.34 -16.63 -1.45
C TYR A 418 -24.87 -16.55 -1.27
N PRO A 419 -25.68 -17.16 -2.17
CA PRO A 419 -27.12 -16.91 -2.21
C PRO A 419 -27.84 -17.14 -0.88
N ALA A 420 -27.44 -18.15 -0.12
CA ALA A 420 -28.05 -18.49 1.17
C ALA A 420 -27.81 -17.42 2.24
N LEU A 421 -26.69 -16.70 2.20
CA LEU A 421 -26.32 -15.72 3.22
C LEU A 421 -26.42 -14.26 2.73
N ARG A 422 -26.67 -14.05 1.43
CA ARG A 422 -26.67 -12.74 0.78
C ARG A 422 -27.66 -11.75 1.42
N GLU A 423 -28.81 -12.19 1.91
CA GLU A 423 -29.78 -11.27 2.54
C GLU A 423 -29.39 -10.79 3.95
N TYR A 424 -28.34 -11.40 4.54
CA TYR A 424 -27.93 -11.14 5.92
C TYR A 424 -26.75 -10.18 6.06
N HIS A 425 -26.26 -9.61 4.94
CA HIS A 425 -25.26 -8.54 4.94
C HIS A 425 -25.81 -7.29 4.27
N ASP A 426 -25.13 -6.16 4.47
CA ASP A 426 -25.42 -4.92 3.75
C ASP A 426 -24.68 -4.88 2.41
N SER A 427 -25.27 -4.22 1.41
CA SER A 427 -24.71 -4.13 0.05
C SER A 427 -23.51 -3.19 -0.09
N ARG A 428 -22.80 -2.89 1.01
CA ARG A 428 -21.66 -1.96 0.96
C ARG A 428 -20.43 -2.68 0.42
N PRO A 429 -19.69 -2.06 -0.52
CA PRO A 429 -18.51 -2.67 -1.10
C PRO A 429 -17.41 -2.78 -0.03
N ARG A 430 -16.73 -3.92 0.00
CA ARG A 430 -15.59 -4.20 0.89
C ARG A 430 -14.52 -4.91 0.07
N ARG A 431 -13.26 -4.53 0.23
CA ARG A 431 -12.16 -5.18 -0.49
C ARG A 431 -11.87 -6.55 0.13
N LEU A 432 -11.64 -6.58 1.43
CA LEU A 432 -11.38 -7.83 2.13
C LEU A 432 -12.68 -8.44 2.65
N THR A 433 -12.89 -9.73 2.32
CA THR A 433 -14.00 -10.52 2.82
C THR A 433 -13.63 -12.00 2.92
N LEU A 434 -14.56 -12.86 3.34
CA LEU A 434 -14.36 -14.30 3.36
C LEU A 434 -14.80 -14.93 2.04
N ALA A 435 -14.05 -15.92 1.58
CA ALA A 435 -14.39 -16.69 0.40
C ALA A 435 -13.96 -18.16 0.58
N SER A 436 -14.50 -19.04 -0.25
CA SER A 436 -14.20 -20.47 -0.23
C SER A 436 -13.62 -20.97 -1.54
N ALA A 437 -12.64 -21.86 -1.41
CA ALA A 437 -12.07 -22.62 -2.52
C ALA A 437 -12.91 -23.87 -2.88
N THR A 438 -13.89 -24.22 -2.06
CA THR A 438 -14.81 -25.33 -2.30
C THR A 438 -16.16 -24.82 -2.77
N LYS A 439 -16.85 -25.61 -3.60
CA LYS A 439 -18.18 -25.30 -4.09
C LYS A 439 -19.23 -25.57 -3.03
N SER A 440 -20.32 -24.80 -3.05
CA SER A 440 -21.56 -25.18 -2.39
C SER A 440 -22.08 -26.50 -2.99
N TRP A 441 -22.69 -27.33 -2.15
CA TRP A 441 -23.36 -28.54 -2.60
C TRP A 441 -24.50 -28.23 -3.58
N VAL A 442 -25.17 -27.08 -3.40
CA VAL A 442 -26.28 -26.62 -4.26
C VAL A 442 -25.81 -26.32 -5.69
N ASP A 443 -24.54 -25.94 -5.87
CA ASP A 443 -23.92 -25.69 -7.18
C ASP A 443 -23.17 -26.91 -7.74
N SER A 444 -23.22 -28.03 -7.02
CA SER A 444 -22.58 -29.29 -7.42
C SER A 444 -23.55 -30.20 -8.19
N HIS A 445 -23.01 -31.25 -8.81
CA HIS A 445 -23.83 -32.29 -9.44
C HIS A 445 -24.65 -33.12 -8.43
N PHE A 446 -24.45 -32.92 -7.12
CA PHE A 446 -25.21 -33.55 -6.04
C PHE A 446 -26.41 -32.71 -5.57
N SER A 447 -26.68 -31.56 -6.21
CA SER A 447 -27.74 -30.61 -5.80
C SER A 447 -29.14 -31.20 -5.80
N THR A 448 -29.36 -32.32 -6.51
CA THR A 448 -30.65 -33.01 -6.60
C THR A 448 -30.45 -34.50 -6.38
N GLN A 449 -31.30 -35.10 -5.53
CA GLN A 449 -31.31 -36.53 -5.23
C GLN A 449 -32.59 -37.18 -5.74
N ARG A 450 -32.48 -38.42 -6.25
CA ARG A 450 -33.63 -39.23 -6.67
C ARG A 450 -34.26 -39.90 -5.46
N ILE A 451 -35.58 -40.06 -5.48
CA ILE A 451 -36.33 -40.75 -4.43
C ILE A 451 -36.32 -42.26 -4.72
N PRO A 452 -36.22 -43.14 -3.69
CA PRO A 452 -36.14 -42.83 -2.26
C PRO A 452 -34.72 -42.45 -1.82
N VAL A 453 -34.64 -41.52 -0.87
CA VAL A 453 -33.38 -40.99 -0.35
C VAL A 453 -33.50 -40.77 1.15
N GLY A 454 -32.43 -41.02 1.90
CA GLY A 454 -32.38 -40.80 3.35
C GLY A 454 -32.34 -39.30 3.72
N PRO A 455 -32.84 -38.90 4.90
CA PRO A 455 -32.86 -37.51 5.32
C PRO A 455 -31.46 -36.88 5.41
N GLU A 456 -30.43 -37.65 5.74
CA GLU A 456 -29.02 -37.25 5.82
C GLU A 456 -28.40 -36.89 4.45
N GLN A 457 -28.93 -37.42 3.35
CA GLN A 457 -28.49 -37.08 1.99
C GLN A 457 -29.22 -35.86 1.43
N ILE A 458 -30.31 -35.43 2.08
CA ILE A 458 -31.07 -34.24 1.69
C ILE A 458 -30.61 -33.04 2.49
N VAL A 459 -30.39 -33.20 3.79
CA VAL A 459 -29.91 -32.13 4.66
C VAL A 459 -28.43 -32.37 4.92
N VAL A 460 -27.60 -31.64 4.19
CA VAL A 460 -26.14 -31.76 4.25
C VAL A 460 -25.54 -30.58 5.02
N SER A 461 -24.40 -30.81 5.67
CA SER A 461 -23.62 -29.71 6.27
C SER A 461 -22.98 -28.84 5.19
N SER A 462 -22.52 -27.65 5.59
CA SER A 462 -21.87 -26.74 4.66
C SER A 462 -20.59 -27.37 4.08
N GLY A 463 -20.48 -27.35 2.75
CA GLY A 463 -19.26 -27.76 2.06
C GLY A 463 -18.20 -26.66 1.98
N LEU A 464 -18.49 -25.47 2.52
CA LEU A 464 -17.68 -24.26 2.36
C LEU A 464 -16.60 -24.15 3.44
N HIS A 465 -15.37 -23.95 3.00
CA HIS A 465 -14.22 -23.63 3.85
C HIS A 465 -13.82 -22.18 3.63
N PHE A 466 -14.13 -21.31 4.58
CA PHE A 466 -13.91 -19.87 4.44
C PHE A 466 -12.50 -19.46 4.83
N CYS A 467 -11.84 -18.71 3.95
CA CYS A 467 -10.55 -18.05 4.14
C CYS A 467 -10.66 -16.57 3.74
N LEU A 468 -9.73 -15.75 4.22
CA LEU A 468 -9.72 -14.32 3.91
C LEU A 468 -9.26 -14.08 2.47
N TRP A 469 -10.04 -13.28 1.74
CA TRP A 469 -9.92 -13.05 0.30
C TRP A 469 -9.85 -11.56 -0.02
N ASP A 470 -8.95 -11.21 -0.93
CA ASP A 470 -8.83 -9.88 -1.51
C ASP A 470 -9.56 -9.83 -2.85
N THR A 471 -10.75 -9.22 -2.85
CA THR A 471 -11.58 -9.09 -4.06
C THR A 471 -10.96 -8.21 -5.13
N LYS A 472 -10.10 -7.25 -4.75
CA LYS A 472 -9.47 -6.32 -5.71
C LYS A 472 -8.37 -7.01 -6.52
N LYS A 473 -7.62 -7.92 -5.89
CA LYS A 473 -6.50 -8.64 -6.52
C LYS A 473 -6.82 -10.09 -6.88
N GLU A 474 -8.01 -10.56 -6.51
CA GLU A 474 -8.46 -11.94 -6.68
C GLU A 474 -7.43 -12.94 -6.12
N ALA A 475 -7.07 -12.75 -4.85
CA ALA A 475 -6.03 -13.54 -4.19
C ALA A 475 -6.36 -13.84 -2.71
N TRP A 476 -5.88 -14.99 -2.23
CA TRP A 476 -5.94 -15.33 -0.80
C TRP A 476 -4.99 -14.45 0.01
N VAL A 477 -5.48 -13.86 1.09
CA VAL A 477 -4.70 -12.94 1.92
C VAL A 477 -3.51 -13.66 2.57
N LYS A 478 -3.68 -14.91 3.01
CA LYS A 478 -2.60 -15.72 3.57
C LYS A 478 -1.43 -15.94 2.60
N ASP A 479 -1.71 -16.17 1.32
CA ASP A 479 -0.68 -16.45 0.32
C ASP A 479 0.13 -15.18 0.04
N ARG A 480 -0.57 -14.05 -0.07
CA ARG A 480 0.05 -12.72 -0.20
C ARG A 480 0.92 -12.37 1.01
N ARG A 481 0.45 -12.67 2.24
CA ARG A 481 1.21 -12.45 3.48
C ARG A 481 2.49 -13.28 3.53
N ASN A 482 2.44 -14.53 3.05
CA ASN A 482 3.58 -15.45 3.07
C ASN A 482 4.60 -15.21 1.95
N THR A 483 4.25 -14.47 0.89
CA THR A 483 5.13 -14.24 -0.27
C THR A 483 6.35 -13.39 0.07
N SER A 484 6.14 -12.26 0.77
CA SER A 484 7.22 -11.34 1.13
C SER A 484 6.80 -10.37 2.23
N SER A 485 7.76 -9.97 3.07
CA SER A 485 7.56 -8.87 4.02
C SER A 485 7.29 -7.55 3.29
N PRO A 486 6.32 -6.73 3.74
CA PRO A 486 6.02 -5.44 3.15
C PRO A 486 7.23 -4.48 3.15
N SER A 487 7.49 -3.82 2.03
CA SER A 487 8.52 -2.81 1.87
C SER A 487 8.18 -1.81 0.77
N PHE A 488 8.36 -0.52 1.04
CA PHE A 488 8.22 0.54 0.02
C PHE A 488 9.45 0.72 -0.87
N LYS A 489 10.49 -0.10 -0.67
CA LYS A 489 11.78 0.04 -1.35
C LYS A 489 11.64 0.18 -2.86
N GLN A 490 10.87 -0.70 -3.49
CA GLN A 490 10.72 -0.70 -4.96
C GLN A 490 10.11 0.60 -5.48
N LEU A 491 9.17 1.19 -4.74
CA LEU A 491 8.48 2.43 -5.13
C LEU A 491 9.32 3.68 -4.89
N CYS A 492 10.26 3.60 -3.95
CA CYS A 492 11.07 4.73 -3.49
C CYS A 492 12.52 4.67 -3.96
N THR A 493 12.83 3.79 -4.91
CA THR A 493 14.16 3.68 -5.53
C THR A 493 14.14 4.31 -6.92
N PHE A 494 15.17 5.11 -7.26
CA PHE A 494 15.31 5.64 -8.60
C PHE A 494 15.52 4.54 -9.63
N TYR A 495 14.80 4.65 -10.75
CA TYR A 495 14.94 3.74 -11.88
C TYR A 495 15.81 4.38 -12.96
N LEU A 496 16.94 3.74 -13.27
CA LEU A 496 17.88 4.16 -14.30
C LEU A 496 17.33 3.75 -15.67
N ASN A 497 16.57 4.66 -16.28
CA ASN A 497 15.91 4.45 -17.57
C ASN A 497 16.84 4.55 -18.79
N ALA A 498 18.02 5.15 -18.64
CA ALA A 498 18.99 5.28 -19.73
C ALA A 498 19.73 3.96 -19.94
N THR A 499 19.74 3.46 -21.19
CA THR A 499 20.40 2.19 -21.56
C THR A 499 21.87 2.15 -21.13
N ALA A 500 22.57 3.28 -21.18
CA ALA A 500 23.96 3.42 -20.76
C ALA A 500 24.20 3.15 -19.26
N TYR A 501 23.15 3.22 -18.43
CA TYR A 501 23.23 3.04 -16.97
C TYR A 501 22.30 1.95 -16.44
N ALA A 502 21.57 1.24 -17.31
CA ALA A 502 20.52 0.32 -16.90
C ALA A 502 21.04 -0.85 -16.04
N GLY A 503 22.18 -1.43 -16.37
CA GLY A 503 22.83 -2.46 -15.54
C GLY A 503 23.52 -1.93 -14.27
N LEU A 504 23.48 -0.62 -13.98
CA LEU A 504 23.89 -0.02 -12.70
C LEU A 504 22.70 0.09 -11.74
N GLN A 505 21.52 -0.38 -12.13
CA GLN A 505 20.32 -0.34 -11.30
C GLN A 505 20.56 -1.00 -9.94
N TYR A 506 21.29 -2.12 -9.91
CA TYR A 506 21.66 -2.80 -8.68
C TYR A 506 22.35 -1.86 -7.67
N ALA A 507 23.20 -0.95 -8.15
CA ALA A 507 23.98 -0.01 -7.33
C ALA A 507 23.12 1.10 -6.70
N VAL A 508 21.96 1.39 -7.29
CA VAL A 508 20.97 2.34 -6.74
C VAL A 508 20.01 1.63 -5.78
N GLU A 509 19.71 0.36 -6.03
CA GLU A 509 18.81 -0.45 -5.21
C GLU A 509 19.37 -0.80 -3.84
N THR A 510 20.69 -0.88 -3.67
CA THR A 510 21.28 -1.24 -2.37
C THR A 510 22.61 -0.55 -2.14
N SER A 511 22.97 -0.36 -0.86
CA SER A 511 24.29 0.08 -0.44
C SER A 511 25.18 -1.06 0.07
N HIS A 512 24.80 -2.32 -0.14
CA HIS A 512 25.52 -3.49 0.37
C HIS A 512 26.67 -3.94 -0.52
N HIS A 513 26.86 -3.29 -1.67
CA HIS A 513 27.91 -3.61 -2.63
C HIS A 513 29.27 -3.27 -2.06
N ASN A 514 30.25 -4.14 -2.28
CA ASN A 514 31.64 -3.85 -1.92
C ASN A 514 32.37 -3.13 -3.06
N GLN A 515 33.47 -2.44 -2.74
CA GLN A 515 34.24 -1.66 -3.72
C GLN A 515 34.70 -2.50 -4.92
N ASN A 516 35.08 -3.77 -4.71
CA ASN A 516 35.54 -4.65 -5.78
C ASN A 516 34.42 -5.07 -6.72
N GLN A 517 33.22 -5.33 -6.17
CA GLN A 517 32.02 -5.66 -6.93
C GLN A 517 31.61 -4.50 -7.85
N ILE A 518 31.59 -3.28 -7.31
CA ILE A 518 31.30 -2.07 -8.09
C ILE A 518 32.31 -1.91 -9.25
N ILE A 519 33.62 -2.05 -8.97
CA ILE A 519 34.66 -1.91 -10.01
C ILE A 519 34.57 -3.02 -11.07
N ALA A 520 34.23 -4.24 -10.68
CA ALA A 520 34.12 -5.38 -11.60
C ALA A 520 32.92 -5.24 -12.54
N GLU A 521 31.76 -4.85 -12.01
CA GLU A 521 30.50 -4.78 -12.76
C GLU A 521 30.39 -3.47 -13.58
N GLN A 522 31.14 -2.42 -13.23
CA GLN A 522 31.28 -1.20 -14.04
C GLN A 522 31.91 -1.43 -15.43
N ARG A 523 32.65 -2.54 -15.64
CA ARG A 523 33.37 -2.83 -16.89
C ARG A 523 32.51 -3.48 -17.98
N THR A 524 31.24 -3.78 -17.69
CA THR A 524 30.35 -4.50 -18.60
C THR A 524 29.62 -3.59 -19.60
N TYR A 525 30.14 -2.38 -19.85
CA TYR A 525 29.53 -1.33 -20.70
C TYR A 525 30.41 -0.90 -21.86
#